data_AF-A0A1Q3U4W6-F1
#
_entry.id   AF-A0A1Q3U4W6-F1
#
_cell.length_a   1.000
_cell.length_b   1.000
_cell.length_c   1.000
_cell.angle_alpha   90.00
_cell.angle_beta   90.00
_cell.angle_gamma   90.00
#
_symmetry.space_group_name_H-M   'P 1'
#
loop_
_entity.id
_entity.type
_entity.pdbx_description
1 polymer ?
#
loop_
_entity_poly.entity_id
_entity_poly.type
_entity_poly.pdbx_seq_one_letter_code
_entity_poly.pdbx_strand_id
1 'polypeptide(L)'
;MKPLFYFLFIVISLFFTSCTTGTHQKENDLDSTVTNPLFTIAPIQYADSSEKAFTLMAAFKFDSWADMLADTVVYSFPDGDAVTRTTLHGKDTLVNWWKNWVATSGIQSMAMDAFNHVPIQVISQPEGGFPMGIYDLVYFTNTLVFHGKPIGLRMNFSVHFNADKKIDHYASYYDRNVIIQASGNNVLKK
;
A
#
# COMPACT_ATOMS: atom_id res chain seq x y z
N MET A 1 -39.57 70.00 -14.37
CA MET A 1 -39.69 70.12 -12.90
C MET A 1 -38.87 69.01 -12.25
N LYS A 2 -37.84 69.36 -11.46
CA LYS A 2 -37.24 68.49 -10.42
C LYS A 2 -38.10 68.62 -9.14
N PRO A 3 -37.88 67.85 -8.05
CA PRO A 3 -37.50 66.43 -7.90
C PRO A 3 -38.46 65.72 -6.90
N LEU A 4 -38.37 64.40 -6.71
CA LEU A 4 -38.69 63.83 -5.39
C LEU A 4 -37.93 62.53 -5.12
N PHE A 5 -37.10 62.61 -4.09
CA PHE A 5 -36.49 61.52 -3.36
C PHE A 5 -37.54 60.52 -2.87
N TYR A 6 -37.32 59.22 -3.09
CA TYR A 6 -37.69 58.22 -2.09
C TYR A 6 -36.62 57.13 -2.06
N PHE A 7 -35.82 57.19 -0.99
CA PHE A 7 -35.00 56.11 -0.49
C PHE A 7 -35.95 54.95 -0.13
N LEU A 8 -35.81 53.79 -0.79
CA LEU A 8 -36.38 52.55 -0.30
C LEU A 8 -35.27 51.50 -0.23
N PHE A 9 -34.77 51.32 0.98
CA PHE A 9 -33.96 50.18 1.39
C PHE A 9 -34.75 48.90 1.12
N ILE A 10 -34.31 48.08 0.17
CA ILE A 10 -34.72 46.68 0.10
C ILE A 10 -33.58 45.87 0.72
N VAL A 11 -33.84 45.44 1.95
CA VAL A 11 -33.03 44.49 2.71
C VAL A 11 -33.00 43.17 1.94
N ILE A 12 -31.83 42.83 1.40
CA ILE A 12 -31.56 41.49 0.87
C ILE A 12 -31.43 40.57 2.07
N SER A 13 -32.51 39.86 2.42
CA SER A 13 -32.46 38.75 3.37
C SER A 13 -31.70 37.59 2.74
N LEU A 14 -30.38 37.60 2.94
CA LEU A 14 -29.53 36.41 2.81
C LEU A 14 -30.07 35.37 3.80
N PHE A 15 -30.81 34.37 3.29
CA PHE A 15 -31.03 33.12 4.01
C PHE A 15 -29.68 32.40 4.10
N PHE A 16 -28.89 32.75 5.11
CA PHE A 16 -27.88 31.86 5.64
C PHE A 16 -28.62 30.67 6.25
N THR A 17 -28.73 29.59 5.49
CA THR A 17 -28.97 28.27 6.07
C THR A 17 -27.79 27.99 6.99
N SER A 18 -27.97 28.34 8.27
CA SER A 18 -27.14 27.88 9.37
C SER A 18 -27.13 26.36 9.31
N CYS A 19 -25.99 25.78 8.93
CA CYS A 19 -25.66 24.44 9.39
C CYS A 19 -25.74 24.49 10.91
N THR A 20 -26.72 23.79 11.45
CA THR A 20 -26.80 23.45 12.86
C THR A 20 -25.42 23.00 13.27
N THR A 21 -24.79 23.73 14.19
CA THR A 21 -23.58 23.29 14.86
C THR A 21 -23.96 22.04 15.61
N GLY A 22 -23.78 20.90 14.96
CA GLY A 22 -23.80 19.61 15.61
C GLY A 22 -22.75 19.71 16.71
N THR A 23 -23.22 19.74 17.95
CA THR A 23 -22.39 19.54 19.12
C THR A 23 -21.48 18.37 18.81
N HIS A 24 -20.17 18.64 18.65
CA HIS A 24 -19.16 17.61 18.67
C HIS A 24 -19.38 16.86 19.99
N GLN A 25 -20.03 15.71 19.90
CA GLN A 25 -19.99 14.74 20.97
C GLN A 25 -18.51 14.54 21.25
N LYS A 26 -18.14 14.86 22.49
CA LYS A 26 -16.89 14.44 23.10
C LYS A 26 -16.61 13.03 22.61
N GLU A 27 -15.53 12.90 21.85
CA GLU A 27 -14.94 11.62 21.49
C GLU A 27 -14.89 10.81 22.79
N ASN A 28 -15.63 9.70 22.79
CA ASN A 28 -15.65 8.79 23.91
C ASN A 28 -14.21 8.46 24.26
N ASP A 29 -13.90 8.53 25.56
CA ASP A 29 -12.78 7.86 26.21
C ASP A 29 -12.54 6.52 25.50
N LEU A 30 -11.52 6.46 24.65
CA LEU A 30 -10.97 5.20 24.19
C LEU A 30 -10.30 4.61 25.42
N ASP A 31 -11.04 3.74 26.11
CA ASP A 31 -10.51 2.83 27.12
C ASP A 31 -9.20 2.23 26.58
N SER A 32 -8.08 2.69 27.14
CA SER A 32 -6.73 2.39 26.69
C SER A 32 -6.28 0.97 27.07
N THR A 33 -7.21 0.03 27.20
CA THR A 33 -6.95 -1.34 27.66
C THR A 33 -7.39 -2.43 26.70
N VAL A 34 -7.73 -2.10 25.45
CA VAL A 34 -7.85 -3.13 24.40
C VAL A 34 -6.47 -3.66 24.04
N THR A 35 -6.04 -4.71 24.75
CA THR A 35 -4.81 -5.45 24.45
C THR A 35 -5.14 -6.62 23.54
N ASN A 36 -4.49 -6.71 22.37
CA ASN A 36 -4.57 -7.89 21.52
C ASN A 36 -3.42 -8.85 21.89
N PRO A 37 -3.68 -10.13 22.20
CA PRO A 37 -2.64 -11.07 22.61
C PRO A 37 -1.71 -11.51 21.46
N LEU A 38 -2.05 -11.18 20.21
CA LEU A 38 -1.32 -11.61 19.01
C LEU A 38 -0.40 -10.50 18.48
N PHE A 39 -0.79 -9.23 18.62
CA PHE A 39 -0.03 -8.11 18.09
C PHE A 39 -0.25 -6.81 18.87
N THR A 40 0.67 -5.86 18.67
CA THR A 40 0.53 -4.46 19.07
C THR A 40 0.72 -3.56 17.85
N ILE A 41 0.38 -2.28 17.96
CA ILE A 41 0.67 -1.31 16.89
C ILE A 41 2.17 -1.01 16.86
N ALA A 42 2.79 -1.12 15.69
CA ALA A 42 4.20 -0.79 15.51
C ALA A 42 4.39 0.70 15.15
N PRO A 43 5.62 1.24 15.29
CA PRO A 43 5.92 2.61 14.92
C PRO A 43 5.63 2.91 13.44
N ILE A 44 5.10 4.10 13.15
CA ILE A 44 4.71 4.51 11.79
C ILE A 44 5.86 4.52 10.78
N GLN A 45 7.11 4.65 11.23
CA GLN A 45 8.30 4.64 10.38
C GLN A 45 8.43 3.37 9.49
N TYR A 46 7.78 2.27 9.90
CA TYR A 46 7.75 1.04 9.10
C TYR A 46 6.79 1.15 7.90
N ALA A 47 5.69 1.90 8.05
CA ALA A 47 4.84 2.28 6.92
C ALA A 47 5.60 3.17 5.93
N ASP A 48 6.32 4.19 6.42
CA ASP A 48 7.14 5.08 5.58
C ASP A 48 8.21 4.30 4.80
N SER A 49 8.85 3.32 5.46
CA SER A 49 9.84 2.44 4.85
C SER A 49 9.23 1.56 3.77
N SER A 50 8.07 0.95 4.03
CA SER A 50 7.33 0.18 3.02
C SER A 50 6.92 1.03 1.82
N GLU A 51 6.31 2.21 2.05
CA GLU A 51 5.89 3.10 0.96
C GLU A 51 7.08 3.55 0.10
N LYS A 52 8.21 3.87 0.74
CA LYS A 52 9.45 4.18 0.03
C LYS A 52 9.91 2.99 -0.83
N ALA A 53 9.88 1.76 -0.30
CA ALA A 53 10.26 0.58 -1.07
C ALA A 53 9.34 0.39 -2.29
N PHE A 54 8.02 0.52 -2.12
CA PHE A 54 7.05 0.45 -3.22
C PHE A 54 7.24 1.56 -4.26
N THR A 55 7.52 2.77 -3.81
CA THR A 55 7.81 3.92 -4.71
C THR A 55 9.07 3.67 -5.55
N LEU A 56 10.11 3.09 -4.95
CA LEU A 56 11.32 2.72 -5.69
C LEU A 56 11.05 1.59 -6.70
N MET A 57 10.25 0.59 -6.33
CA MET A 57 9.82 -0.46 -7.25
C MET A 57 9.00 0.13 -8.41
N ALA A 58 8.04 1.02 -8.13
CA ALA A 58 7.20 1.69 -9.13
C ALA A 58 8.03 2.51 -10.13
N ALA A 59 9.08 3.17 -9.65
CA ALA A 59 10.02 3.90 -10.46
C ALA A 59 11.08 3.02 -11.16
N PHE A 60 10.98 1.69 -11.05
CA PHE A 60 11.96 0.71 -11.54
C PHE A 60 13.40 0.95 -11.03
N LYS A 61 13.55 1.57 -9.85
CA LYS A 61 14.83 1.84 -9.20
C LYS A 61 15.27 0.65 -8.34
N PHE A 62 15.46 -0.49 -8.99
CA PHE A 62 15.67 -1.76 -8.30
C PHE A 62 16.95 -1.83 -7.47
N ASP A 63 18.01 -1.11 -7.84
CA ASP A 63 19.25 -1.07 -7.04
C ASP A 63 19.03 -0.32 -5.72
N SER A 64 18.36 0.85 -5.77
CA SER A 64 18.00 1.59 -4.56
C SER A 64 16.98 0.84 -3.70
N TRP A 65 16.07 0.07 -4.32
CA TRP A 65 15.17 -0.82 -3.59
C TRP A 65 15.94 -1.96 -2.93
N ALA A 66 16.93 -2.55 -3.60
CA ALA A 66 17.76 -3.63 -3.08
C ALA A 66 18.50 -3.24 -1.79
N ASP A 67 18.89 -1.96 -1.64
CA ASP A 67 19.48 -1.43 -0.41
C ASP A 67 18.54 -1.53 0.80
N MET A 68 17.23 -1.62 0.59
CA MET A 68 16.23 -1.76 1.66
C MET A 68 16.00 -3.22 2.06
N LEU A 69 16.50 -4.17 1.28
CA LEU A 69 16.28 -5.59 1.49
C LEU A 69 17.39 -6.22 2.35
N ALA A 70 17.03 -7.23 3.13
CA ALA A 70 17.99 -8.15 3.73
C ALA A 70 18.56 -9.06 2.63
N ASP A 71 19.78 -9.56 2.82
CA ASP A 71 20.39 -10.50 1.86
C ASP A 71 19.59 -11.80 1.74
N THR A 72 18.93 -12.20 2.83
CA THR A 72 18.10 -13.42 2.96
C THR A 72 16.63 -13.20 2.61
N VAL A 73 16.27 -12.09 1.96
CA VAL A 73 14.87 -11.75 1.71
C VAL A 73 14.10 -12.87 1.00
N VAL A 74 12.87 -13.13 1.44
CA VAL A 74 11.94 -14.07 0.80
C VAL A 74 10.77 -13.29 0.21
N TYR A 75 10.48 -13.50 -1.07
CA TYR A 75 9.32 -12.91 -1.74
C TYR A 75 8.33 -13.99 -2.16
N SER A 76 7.10 -13.88 -1.70
CA SER A 76 6.00 -14.80 -2.00
C SER A 76 5.00 -14.18 -2.98
N PHE A 77 4.77 -14.87 -4.10
CA PHE A 77 3.78 -14.48 -5.10
C PHE A 77 2.36 -14.96 -4.75
N PRO A 78 1.31 -14.35 -5.32
CA PRO A 78 -0.08 -14.75 -5.09
C PRO A 78 -0.49 -15.87 -6.05
N ASP A 79 0.26 -16.98 -6.08
CA ASP A 79 0.07 -18.07 -7.04
C ASP A 79 -0.22 -19.46 -6.43
N GLY A 80 -0.73 -19.46 -5.21
CA GLY A 80 -1.16 -20.65 -4.51
C GLY A 80 -1.48 -20.34 -3.05
N ASP A 81 -1.57 -21.37 -2.23
CA ASP A 81 -1.64 -21.26 -0.77
C ASP A 81 -0.25 -21.05 -0.15
N ALA A 82 -0.13 -21.12 1.17
CA ALA A 82 1.13 -20.95 1.88
C ALA A 82 2.20 -21.99 1.52
N VAL A 83 1.80 -23.15 0.99
CA VAL A 83 2.70 -24.29 0.69
C VAL A 83 3.07 -24.32 -0.79
N THR A 84 2.15 -23.94 -1.66
CA THR A 84 2.24 -24.14 -3.11
C THR A 84 2.65 -22.89 -3.88
N ARG A 85 2.59 -21.71 -3.26
CA ARG A 85 2.99 -20.46 -3.91
C ARG A 85 4.47 -20.44 -4.29
N THR A 86 4.76 -19.81 -5.42
CA THR A 86 6.12 -19.51 -5.86
C THR A 86 6.76 -18.53 -4.90
N THR A 87 7.99 -18.87 -4.49
CA THR A 87 8.82 -18.05 -3.62
C THR A 87 10.17 -17.79 -4.26
N LEU A 88 10.67 -16.57 -4.13
CA LEU A 88 12.05 -16.20 -4.46
C LEU A 88 12.83 -16.02 -3.17
N HIS A 89 14.03 -16.56 -3.13
CA HIS A 89 14.90 -16.55 -1.96
C HIS A 89 16.20 -15.82 -2.29
N GLY A 90 16.53 -14.86 -1.44
CA GLY A 90 17.74 -14.06 -1.56
C GLY A 90 17.55 -12.80 -2.39
N LYS A 91 18.26 -11.74 -1.98
CA LYS A 91 18.20 -10.40 -2.59
C LYS A 91 18.51 -10.42 -4.08
N ASP A 92 19.62 -11.04 -4.48
CA ASP A 92 20.05 -11.07 -5.88
C ASP A 92 19.04 -11.78 -6.78
N THR A 93 18.53 -12.93 -6.34
CA THR A 93 17.48 -13.68 -7.05
C THR A 93 16.25 -12.80 -7.25
N LEU A 94 15.78 -12.14 -6.20
CA LEU A 94 14.60 -11.29 -6.23
C LEU A 94 14.78 -10.06 -7.14
N VAL A 95 15.89 -9.34 -6.99
CA VAL A 95 16.19 -8.13 -7.77
C VAL A 95 16.35 -8.46 -9.24
N ASN A 96 17.07 -9.54 -9.56
CA ASN A 96 17.24 -9.99 -10.94
C ASN A 96 15.91 -10.42 -11.58
N TRP A 97 15.04 -11.08 -10.81
CA TRP A 97 13.71 -11.44 -11.30
C TRP A 97 12.89 -10.21 -11.69
N TRP A 98 12.84 -9.17 -10.83
CA TRP A 98 12.09 -7.94 -11.12
C TRP A 98 12.67 -7.15 -12.29
N LYS A 99 14.01 -7.06 -12.39
CA LYS A 99 14.69 -6.46 -13.55
C LYS A 99 14.33 -7.20 -14.84
N ASN A 100 14.38 -8.53 -14.83
CA ASN A 100 14.00 -9.35 -15.98
C ASN A 100 12.50 -9.20 -16.31
N TRP A 101 11.63 -9.14 -15.31
CA TRP A 101 10.21 -8.93 -15.53
C TRP A 101 9.93 -7.62 -16.25
N VAL A 102 10.56 -6.51 -15.84
CA VAL A 102 10.45 -5.23 -16.56
C VAL A 102 10.96 -5.37 -18.00
N ALA A 103 12.12 -6.01 -18.19
CA ALA A 103 12.73 -6.16 -19.51
C ALA A 103 11.91 -7.05 -20.48
N THR A 104 11.08 -7.96 -19.97
CA THR A 104 10.43 -9.00 -20.78
C THR A 104 8.90 -8.93 -20.80
N SER A 105 8.26 -8.23 -19.86
CA SER A 105 6.80 -8.19 -19.74
C SER A 105 6.11 -7.21 -20.69
N GLY A 106 6.85 -6.27 -21.29
CA GLY A 106 6.28 -5.18 -22.10
C GLY A 106 5.67 -4.05 -21.27
N ILE A 107 5.92 -4.02 -19.95
CA ILE A 107 5.50 -2.91 -19.09
C ILE A 107 6.21 -1.62 -19.51
N GLN A 108 5.45 -0.52 -19.53
CA GLN A 108 5.95 0.82 -19.86
C GLN A 108 6.12 1.69 -18.62
N SER A 109 5.18 1.61 -17.68
CA SER A 109 5.25 2.35 -16.42
C SER A 109 4.44 1.68 -15.31
N MET A 110 4.78 2.05 -14.07
CA MET A 110 4.09 1.63 -12.85
C MET A 110 3.92 2.84 -11.93
N ALA A 111 2.75 3.00 -11.34
CA ALA A 111 2.46 4.03 -10.34
C ALA A 111 1.65 3.42 -9.21
N MET A 112 2.04 3.71 -7.97
CA MET A 112 1.36 3.22 -6.78
C MET A 112 0.84 4.39 -5.95
N ASP A 113 -0.42 4.32 -5.54
CA ASP A 113 -1.08 5.36 -4.76
C ASP A 113 -2.15 4.79 -3.81
N ALA A 114 -2.83 5.67 -3.08
CA ALA A 114 -3.90 5.30 -2.15
C ALA A 114 -3.47 4.22 -1.14
N PHE A 115 -2.27 4.41 -0.60
CA PHE A 115 -1.69 3.57 0.44
C PHE A 115 -2.51 3.65 1.71
N ASN A 116 -2.79 2.49 2.28
CA ASN A 116 -3.38 2.31 3.60
C ASN A 116 -2.50 1.32 4.35
N HIS A 117 -1.80 1.82 5.35
CA HIS A 117 -0.78 1.10 6.12
C HIS A 117 -1.31 0.72 7.49
N VAL A 118 -0.98 -0.50 7.92
CA VAL A 118 -1.27 -1.01 9.25
C VAL A 118 0.02 -1.63 9.80
N PRO A 119 0.93 -0.80 10.36
CA PRO A 119 2.14 -1.30 10.98
C PRO A 119 1.80 -1.99 12.31
N ILE A 120 2.20 -3.25 12.44
CA ILE A 120 1.98 -4.07 13.64
C ILE A 120 3.27 -4.74 14.09
N GLN A 121 3.38 -4.97 15.38
CA GLN A 121 4.38 -5.86 15.98
C GLN A 121 3.67 -7.14 16.37
N VAL A 122 3.98 -8.23 15.69
CA VAL A 122 3.51 -9.58 16.03
C VAL A 122 4.31 -10.05 17.24
N ILE A 123 3.59 -10.39 18.32
CA ILE A 123 4.17 -10.77 19.63
C ILE A 123 3.86 -12.21 20.03
N SER A 124 3.08 -12.92 19.21
CA SER A 124 2.80 -14.35 19.34
C SER A 124 3.05 -15.03 18.01
N GLN A 125 3.51 -16.29 18.04
CA GLN A 125 3.88 -17.04 16.85
C GLN A 125 2.65 -17.19 15.92
N PRO A 126 2.68 -16.62 14.70
CA PRO A 126 1.58 -16.81 13.76
C PRO A 126 1.54 -18.26 13.27
N GLU A 127 0.32 -18.72 12.96
CA GLU A 127 0.11 -19.99 12.26
C GLU A 127 0.83 -19.97 10.89
N GLY A 128 1.28 -21.15 10.43
CA GLY A 128 1.98 -21.27 9.16
C GLY A 128 3.47 -20.90 9.18
N GLY A 129 4.04 -20.61 10.35
CA GLY A 129 5.51 -20.49 10.52
C GLY A 129 6.12 -19.18 10.04
N PHE A 130 5.31 -18.14 9.82
CA PHE A 130 5.82 -16.79 9.54
C PHE A 130 6.64 -16.26 10.73
N PRO A 131 7.66 -15.42 10.48
CA PRO A 131 8.48 -14.87 11.56
C PRO A 131 7.64 -13.99 12.52
N MET A 132 8.02 -13.96 13.79
CA MET A 132 7.57 -12.89 14.68
C MET A 132 8.39 -11.63 14.38
N GLY A 133 7.81 -10.46 14.64
CA GLY A 133 8.48 -9.20 14.36
C GLY A 133 7.54 -8.13 13.88
N ILE A 134 8.12 -7.14 13.21
CA ILE A 134 7.37 -5.99 12.71
C ILE A 134 6.92 -6.26 11.29
N TYR A 135 5.63 -6.07 11.08
CA TYR A 135 4.99 -6.13 9.79
C TYR A 135 4.37 -4.78 9.46
N ASP A 136 4.37 -4.43 8.19
CA ASP A 136 3.42 -3.47 7.64
C ASP A 136 2.46 -4.22 6.71
N LEU A 137 1.18 -4.23 7.10
CA LEU A 137 0.10 -4.74 6.25
C LEU A 137 -0.43 -3.56 5.44
N VAL A 138 -0.19 -3.59 4.15
CA VAL A 138 -0.42 -2.43 3.28
C VAL A 138 -1.34 -2.77 2.13
N TYR A 139 -2.30 -1.88 1.89
CA TYR A 139 -3.18 -1.93 0.73
C TYR A 139 -3.00 -0.68 -0.11
N PHE A 140 -2.83 -0.83 -1.41
CA PHE A 140 -2.64 0.30 -2.32
C PHE A 140 -3.17 -0.02 -3.70
N THR A 141 -3.34 1.01 -4.53
CA THR A 141 -3.68 0.84 -5.94
C THR A 141 -2.38 0.88 -6.74
N ASN A 142 -2.20 -0.11 -7.61
CA ASN A 142 -1.10 -0.14 -8.56
C ASN A 142 -1.64 0.01 -9.97
N THR A 143 -1.27 1.10 -10.63
CA THR A 143 -1.57 1.35 -12.04
C THR A 143 -0.37 0.97 -12.89
N LEU A 144 -0.53 -0.03 -13.73
CA LEU A 144 0.47 -0.50 -14.68
C LEU A 144 0.06 -0.10 -16.09
N VAL A 145 1.02 0.28 -16.93
CA VAL A 145 0.76 0.56 -18.34
C VAL A 145 1.44 -0.51 -19.20
N PHE A 146 0.63 -1.24 -19.97
CA PHE A 146 1.09 -2.21 -20.96
C PHE A 146 0.55 -1.81 -22.33
N HIS A 147 1.40 -1.77 -23.35
CA HIS A 147 1.01 -1.43 -24.73
C HIS A 147 0.15 -0.14 -24.84
N GLY A 148 0.48 0.88 -24.05
CA GLY A 148 -0.23 2.16 -23.99
C GLY A 148 -1.56 2.14 -23.22
N LYS A 149 -1.95 1.00 -22.63
CA LYS A 149 -3.20 0.84 -21.89
C LYS A 149 -2.95 0.76 -20.38
N PRO A 150 -3.56 1.64 -19.58
CA PRO A 150 -3.48 1.53 -18.12
C PRO A 150 -4.40 0.41 -17.62
N ILE A 151 -3.91 -0.35 -16.64
CA ILE A 151 -4.68 -1.28 -15.83
C ILE A 151 -4.46 -0.94 -14.35
N GLY A 152 -5.55 -0.90 -13.58
CA GLY A 152 -5.51 -0.66 -12.13
C GLY A 152 -5.74 -1.94 -11.37
N LEU A 153 -4.90 -2.20 -10.36
CA LEU A 153 -5.03 -3.35 -9.46
C LEU A 153 -5.06 -2.88 -8.02
N ARG A 154 -5.94 -3.45 -7.20
CA ARG A 154 -5.80 -3.33 -5.74
C ARG A 154 -4.79 -4.38 -5.28
N MET A 155 -3.71 -3.89 -4.69
CA MET A 155 -2.65 -4.70 -4.12
C MET A 155 -2.82 -4.79 -2.61
N ASN A 156 -2.53 -5.96 -2.05
CA ASN A 156 -2.27 -6.13 -0.64
C ASN A 156 -0.90 -6.79 -0.45
N PHE A 157 -0.11 -6.25 0.45
CA PHE A 157 1.19 -6.78 0.82
C PHE A 157 1.29 -6.91 2.34
N SER A 158 2.01 -7.94 2.77
CA SER A 158 2.59 -8.03 4.10
C SER A 158 4.10 -7.87 3.95
N VAL A 159 4.66 -6.87 4.62
CA VAL A 159 6.08 -6.52 4.57
C VAL A 159 6.68 -6.74 5.96
N HIS A 160 7.58 -7.72 6.11
CA HIS A 160 8.27 -7.97 7.38
C HIS A 160 9.62 -7.24 7.41
N PHE A 161 9.99 -6.76 8.59
CA PHE A 161 11.27 -6.13 8.85
C PHE A 161 12.07 -6.93 9.88
N ASN A 162 13.33 -7.22 9.55
CA ASN A 162 14.26 -7.87 10.45
C ASN A 162 14.79 -6.91 11.54
N ALA A 163 15.64 -7.42 12.43
CA ALA A 163 16.25 -6.63 13.52
C ALA A 163 17.08 -5.43 13.02
N ASP A 164 17.65 -5.51 11.81
CA ASP A 164 18.39 -4.42 11.16
C ASP A 164 17.48 -3.42 10.44
N LYS A 165 16.15 -3.55 10.60
CA LYS A 165 15.11 -2.75 9.96
C LYS A 165 15.13 -2.87 8.43
N LYS A 166 15.68 -3.96 7.90
CA LYS A 166 15.65 -4.32 6.48
C LYS A 166 14.45 -5.21 6.20
N ILE A 167 13.94 -5.12 4.98
CA ILE A 167 12.83 -5.97 4.54
C ILE A 167 13.39 -7.36 4.23
N ASP A 168 12.94 -8.36 4.97
CA ASP A 168 13.36 -9.75 4.79
C ASP A 168 12.22 -10.67 4.34
N HIS A 169 10.95 -10.22 4.40
CA HIS A 169 9.84 -10.95 3.79
C HIS A 169 8.85 -10.01 3.10
N TYR A 170 8.46 -10.41 1.90
CA TYR A 170 7.26 -9.94 1.23
C TYR A 170 6.29 -11.10 1.04
N ALA A 171 5.03 -10.91 1.40
CA ALA A 171 3.94 -11.70 0.88
C ALA A 171 2.95 -10.80 0.14
N SER A 172 2.70 -11.13 -1.12
CA SER A 172 1.84 -10.33 -1.99
C SER A 172 0.52 -11.05 -2.28
N TYR A 173 -0.56 -10.27 -2.37
CA TYR A 173 -1.94 -10.74 -2.54
C TYR A 173 -2.65 -9.81 -3.50
N TYR A 174 -2.91 -10.31 -4.72
CA TYR A 174 -3.63 -9.57 -5.76
C TYR A 174 -4.09 -10.51 -6.89
N ASP A 175 -5.06 -10.07 -7.69
CA ASP A 175 -5.50 -10.80 -8.87
C ASP A 175 -4.48 -10.67 -10.01
N ARG A 176 -3.73 -11.74 -10.25
CA ARG A 176 -2.73 -11.80 -11.34
C ARG A 176 -3.36 -11.85 -12.71
N ASN A 177 -4.62 -12.29 -12.85
CA ASN A 177 -5.23 -12.48 -14.16
C ASN A 177 -5.30 -11.17 -14.94
N VAL A 178 -5.50 -10.05 -14.24
CA VAL A 178 -5.50 -8.72 -14.84
C VAL A 178 -4.14 -8.39 -15.48
N ILE A 179 -3.03 -8.73 -14.82
CA ILE A 179 -1.68 -8.54 -15.38
C ILE A 179 -1.44 -9.50 -16.54
N ILE A 180 -1.80 -10.79 -16.39
CA ILE A 180 -1.61 -11.82 -17.42
C ILE A 180 -2.34 -11.46 -18.71
N GLN A 181 -3.58 -10.98 -18.60
CA GLN A 181 -4.37 -10.55 -19.75
C GLN A 181 -3.78 -9.31 -20.42
N ALA A 182 -3.26 -8.35 -19.65
CA ALA A 182 -2.69 -7.13 -20.19
C ALA A 182 -1.32 -7.34 -20.85
N SER A 183 -0.45 -8.17 -20.24
CA SER A 183 0.87 -8.50 -20.78
C SER A 183 0.82 -9.58 -21.86
N GLY A 184 -0.24 -10.40 -21.88
CA GLY A 184 -0.33 -11.59 -22.72
C GLY A 184 0.58 -12.74 -22.25
N ASN A 185 1.20 -12.62 -21.08
CA ASN A 185 2.15 -13.60 -20.56
C ASN A 185 1.94 -13.91 -19.07
N ASN A 186 1.95 -15.20 -18.72
CA ASN A 186 2.01 -15.62 -17.33
C ASN A 186 3.48 -15.78 -16.91
N VAL A 187 4.02 -14.73 -16.32
CA VAL A 187 5.43 -14.62 -15.89
C VAL A 187 5.83 -15.56 -14.74
N LEU A 188 4.86 -16.25 -14.13
CA LEU A 188 5.08 -17.26 -13.10
C LEU A 188 4.83 -18.68 -13.62
N LYS A 189 4.51 -18.85 -14.90
CA LYS A 189 4.40 -20.17 -15.53
C LYS A 189 5.83 -20.70 -15.74
N LYS A 190 6.13 -21.84 -15.10
CA LYS A 190 7.35 -22.62 -15.35
C LYS A 190 7.36 -23.21 -16.75
#